data_AF-A0ABD2P9C8-F1
#
_entry.id   AF-A0ABD2P9C8-F1
#
_cell.length_a   1.000
_cell.length_b   1.000
_cell.length_c   1.000
_cell.angle_alpha   90.00
_cell.angle_beta   90.00
_cell.angle_gamma   90.00
#
_symmetry.space_group_name_H-M   'P 1'
#
loop_
_entity.id
_entity.type
_entity.pdbx_description
1 polymer ?
#
loop_
_entity_poly.entity_id
_entity_poly.type
_entity_poly.pdbx_seq_one_letter_code
_entity_poly.pdbx_strand_id
1 'polypeptide(L)' 'GRNGFELDAQLIFQSDSKSGDYHDDVTHKNYLTWLEQKLIPNLVEKSFLVIDNSSYSNVQVKPNTNSSWRKDES' A
#
# COMPACT_ATOMS: atom_id res chain seq x y z
N GLY A 1 16.43 -18.33 -3.12
CA GLY A 1 16.79 -18.23 -1.69
C GLY A 1 16.10 -19.35 -0.95
N ARG A 2 16.69 -19.87 0.14
CA ARG A 2 16.17 -21.05 0.87
C ARG A 2 14.94 -20.77 1.75
N ASN A 3 14.59 -19.50 1.94
CA ASN A 3 13.37 -19.07 2.62
C ASN A 3 12.54 -18.32 1.57
N GLY A 4 11.42 -18.91 1.17
CA GLY A 4 10.52 -18.36 0.15
C GLY A 4 9.67 -17.22 0.71
N PHE A 5 8.36 -17.27 0.46
CA PHE A 5 7.41 -16.32 1.03
C PHE A 5 7.23 -16.53 2.54
N GLU A 6 7.06 -15.43 3.27
CA GLU A 6 6.65 -15.48 4.67
C GLU A 6 5.18 -15.93 4.76
N LEU A 7 4.93 -17.11 5.33
CA LEU A 7 3.63 -17.78 5.32
C LEU A 7 2.60 -16.99 6.13
N ASP A 8 3.03 -16.36 7.23
CA ASP A 8 2.15 -15.59 8.12
C ASP A 8 1.76 -14.21 7.57
N ALA A 9 2.38 -13.80 6.46
CA ALA A 9 2.13 -12.52 5.80
C ALA A 9 1.53 -12.65 4.39
N GLN A 10 1.13 -13.86 3.94
CA GLN A 10 0.65 -14.05 2.57
C GLN A 10 -0.66 -13.32 2.26
N LEU A 11 -1.52 -13.14 3.27
CA LEU A 11 -2.80 -12.44 3.11
C LEU A 11 -2.68 -11.01 3.61
N ILE A 12 -2.70 -10.05 2.68
CA ILE A 12 -2.74 -8.61 3.00
C ILE A 12 -4.14 -8.21 3.43
N PHE A 13 -5.13 -8.58 2.62
CA PHE A 13 -6.54 -8.24 2.83
C PHE A 13 -7.43 -9.18 2.03
N GLN A 14 -8.59 -9.53 2.59
CA GLN A 14 -9.63 -10.26 1.89
C GLN A 14 -10.78 -9.30 1.58
N SER A 15 -11.01 -9.05 0.29
CA SER A 15 -12.14 -8.24 -0.17
C SER A 15 -13.46 -9.00 -0.06
N ASP A 16 -14.49 -8.31 0.40
CA ASP A 16 -15.88 -8.79 0.38
C ASP A 16 -16.58 -8.44 -0.96
N SER A 17 -15.89 -7.76 -1.87
CA SER A 17 -16.42 -7.41 -3.18
C SER A 17 -16.64 -8.65 -4.04
N LYS A 18 -17.78 -8.66 -4.73
CA LYS A 18 -18.11 -9.67 -5.74
C LYS A 18 -17.64 -9.25 -7.14
N SER A 19 -17.19 -8.01 -7.33
CA SER A 19 -16.51 -7.58 -8.55
C SER A 19 -15.04 -8.02 -8.47
N GLY A 20 -14.46 -8.41 -9.60
CA GLY A 20 -13.03 -8.73 -9.67
C GLY A 20 -12.10 -7.53 -9.47
N ASP A 21 -12.66 -6.31 -9.37
CA ASP A 21 -11.93 -5.10 -9.08
C ASP A 21 -11.98 -4.82 -7.57
N TYR A 22 -10.90 -5.17 -6.89
CA TYR A 22 -10.72 -5.07 -5.44
C TYR A 22 -9.86 -3.85 -5.05
N HIS A 23 -9.43 -3.03 -6.01
CA HIS A 23 -8.46 -1.95 -5.76
C HIS A 23 -8.99 -0.91 -4.77
N ASP A 24 -10.31 -0.70 -4.74
CA ASP A 24 -10.95 0.23 -3.81
C ASP A 24 -11.03 -0.31 -2.37
N ASP A 25 -10.96 -1.63 -2.18
CA ASP A 25 -11.09 -2.24 -0.85
C ASP A 25 -9.75 -2.30 -0.10
N VAL A 26 -8.63 -2.27 -0.84
CA VAL A 26 -7.29 -2.22 -0.26
C VAL A 26 -6.96 -0.78 0.15
N THR A 27 -7.29 -0.46 1.39
CA THR A 27 -6.96 0.85 1.96
C THR A 27 -5.53 0.90 2.50
N HIS A 28 -4.92 2.08 2.48
CA HIS A 28 -3.63 2.35 3.13
C HIS A 28 -3.60 1.88 4.59
N LYS A 29 -4.73 2.02 5.32
CA LYS A 29 -4.82 1.60 6.71
C LYS A 29 -4.64 0.08 6.86
N ASN A 30 -5.32 -0.70 6.01
CA ASN A 30 -5.21 -2.16 6.04
C ASN A 30 -3.80 -2.59 5.63
N TYR A 31 -3.24 -1.93 4.62
CA TYR A 31 -1.87 -2.16 4.18
C TYR A 31 -0.83 -1.91 5.29
N LEU A 32 -0.89 -0.75 5.98
CA LEU A 32 0.00 -0.47 7.11
C LEU A 32 -0.19 -1.45 8.27
N THR A 33 -1.44 -1.79 8.59
CA THR A 33 -1.73 -2.75 9.67
C THR A 33 -1.09 -4.10 9.37
N TRP A 34 -1.23 -4.60 8.13
CA TRP A 34 -0.57 -5.82 7.71
C TRP A 34 0.95 -5.69 7.74
N LEU A 35 1.50 -4.57 7.26
CA LEU A 35 2.94 -4.35 7.21
C LEU A 35 3.58 -4.39 8.61
N GLU A 36 3.00 -3.66 9.57
CA GLU A 36 3.52 -3.54 10.93
C GLU A 36 3.27 -4.80 11.78
N GLN A 37 2.14 -5.48 11.58
CA GLN A 37 1.73 -6.58 12.47
C GLN A 37 1.99 -7.97 11.90
N LYS A 38 2.11 -8.12 10.58
CA LYS A 38 2.29 -9.42 9.91
C LYS A 38 3.63 -9.52 9.20
N LEU A 39 4.02 -8.52 8.41
CA LEU A 39 5.25 -8.64 7.64
C LEU A 39 6.49 -8.39 8.50
N ILE A 40 6.66 -7.17 9.03
CA ILE A 40 7.87 -6.75 9.76
C ILE A 40 8.25 -7.70 10.90
N PRO A 41 7.32 -8.16 11.77
CA PRO A 41 7.67 -9.03 12.89
C PRO A 41 8.18 -10.42 12.46
N ASN A 42 7.82 -10.87 11.27
CA ASN A 42 8.20 -12.18 10.74
C ASN A 42 9.40 -12.10 9.78
N LEU A 43 9.89 -10.90 9.45
CA LEU A 43 11.10 -10.75 8.64
C LEU A 43 12.34 -11.18 9.43
N VAL A 44 13.26 -11.85 8.74
CA VAL A 44 14.60 -12.14 9.27
C VAL A 44 15.33 -10.82 9.55
N GLU A 45 16.12 -10.79 10.63
CA GLU A 45 16.94 -9.62 10.96
C GLU A 45 17.80 -9.19 9.75
N LYS A 46 17.92 -7.87 9.54
CA LYS A 46 18.68 -7.25 8.43
C LYS A 46 18.11 -7.57 7.03
N SER A 47 16.80 -7.72 6.94
CA SER A 47 16.09 -7.80 5.66
C SER A 47 15.92 -6.43 5.00
N PHE A 48 15.89 -6.42 3.68
CA PHE A 48 15.50 -5.26 2.88
C PHE A 48 14.08 -5.45 2.35
N LEU A 49 13.27 -4.40 2.44
CA LEU A 49 11.93 -4.38 1.90
C LEU A 49 11.93 -3.54 0.61
N VAL A 50 11.48 -4.13 -0.50
CA VAL A 50 11.30 -3.45 -1.78
C VAL A 50 9.81 -3.50 -2.11
N ILE A 51 9.17 -2.33 -2.13
CA ILE A 51 7.72 -2.19 -2.35
C ILE A 51 7.51 -1.45 -3.67
N ASP A 52 6.52 -1.87 -4.44
CA ASP A 52 6.08 -1.14 -5.61
C ASP A 52 5.38 0.18 -5.26
N ASN A 53 5.46 1.13 -6.17
CA ASN A 53 4.81 2.43 -6.00
C ASN A 53 3.34 2.33 -6.41
N SER A 54 2.48 1.85 -5.51
CA SER A 54 1.02 1.80 -5.70
C SER A 54 0.31 2.94 -4.94
N SER A 55 -0.95 3.21 -5.30
CA SER A 55 -1.76 4.28 -4.69
C SER A 55 -2.10 4.04 -3.21
N TYR A 56 -2.16 2.77 -2.78
CA TYR A 56 -2.40 2.40 -1.37
C TYR A 56 -1.11 2.28 -0.56
N SER A 57 0.05 2.10 -1.21
CA SER A 57 1.37 2.05 -0.56
C SER A 57 1.88 3.42 -0.13
N ASN A 58 1.29 4.52 -0.63
CA ASN A 58 1.75 5.87 -0.37
C ASN A 58 0.63 6.77 0.14
N VAL A 59 0.91 7.54 1.19
CA VAL A 59 0.03 8.63 1.61
C VAL A 59 0.70 9.96 1.33
N GLN A 60 0.00 10.80 0.56
CA GLN A 60 0.37 12.19 0.41
C GLN A 60 0.03 12.96 1.70
N VAL A 61 1.02 13.13 2.57
CA VAL A 61 0.86 13.82 3.87
C VAL A 61 0.62 15.33 3.71
N LYS A 62 1.03 15.91 2.57
CA LYS A 62 0.80 17.33 2.25
C LYS A 62 0.17 17.47 0.86
N PRO A 63 -1.04 18.04 0.75
CA PRO A 63 -1.59 18.35 -0.56
C PRO A 63 -0.66 19.35 -1.26
N ASN A 64 -0.49 19.20 -2.57
CA ASN A 64 0.16 20.26 -3.33
C ASN A 64 -0.70 21.53 -3.20
N THR A 65 -0.08 22.70 -3.10
CA THR A 65 -0.81 23.95 -3.32
C THR A 65 -1.23 23.93 -4.78
N ASN A 66 -2.49 23.61 -5.06
CA ASN A 66 -3.05 23.71 -6.39
C ASN A 66 -2.99 25.19 -6.83
N SER A 67 -1.99 25.56 -7.64
CA SER A 67 -2.06 26.77 -8.45
C SER A 67 -3.03 26.49 -9.60
N SER A 68 -4.30 26.85 -9.39
CA SER A 68 -5.28 26.90 -10.47
C SER A 68 -4.83 27.96 -11.47
N TRP A 69 -4.15 27.57 -12.54
CA TRP A 69 -3.94 28.42 -13.70
C TRP A 69 -5.32 28.71 -14.32
N ARG A 70 -5.91 29.86 -14.00
CA ARG A 70 -7.06 30.37 -14.77
C ARG A 70 -6.47 30.90 -16.07
N LYS A 71 -6.85 30.29 -17.20
CA LYS A 71 -6.61 30.86 -18.53
C LYS A 71 -7.49 32.11 -18.59
N ASP A 72 -6.87 33.29 -18.59
CA ASP A 72 -7.55 34.55 -18.83
C ASP A 72 -7.99 34.55 -20.30
N GLU A 73 -9.29 34.49 -20.55
CA GLU A 73 -9.84 34.69 -21.89
C GLU A 73 -9.94 36.21 -22.11
N SER A 74 -9.03 36.74 -22.94
CA SER A 74 -9.04 38.14 -23.41
C SER A 74 -9.90 38.33 -24.64
#